data_AF-A0A5D2LBH3-F1
#
_entry.id   AF-A0A5D2LBH3-F1
#
_cell.length_a   1.000
_cell.length_b   1.000
_cell.length_c   1.000
_cell.angle_alpha   90.00
_cell.angle_beta   90.00
_cell.angle_gamma   90.00
#
_symmetry.space_group_name_H-M   'P 1'
#
loop_
_entity.id
_entity.type
_entity.pdbx_description
1 polymer ?
#
loop_
_entity_poly.entity_id
_entity_poly.type
_entity_poly.pdbx_seq_one_letter_code
_entity_poly.pdbx_strand_id
1 'polypeptide(L)'
;MGAKKEQLGSVIGSAMSGTSASDILTLTASANASLRGAGTLKARTECKNRSIGGAPILPIEDNNDLPFEFEKCRSILAKGAELAVETPDGKYMVRSVSIVLDGESKVILKLRKLRLLKSKKECIVLDQHAELYRDPEAEETTDTCYVIVLTTNFGTIKLDMVDDYLCYKTWATTIHHMLMLSTSYTKYQLQFPKN
;
A
#
# COMPACT_ATOMS: atom_id res chain seq x y z
N MET A 1 44.65 -35.27 -57.82
CA MET A 1 43.94 -34.27 -56.98
C MET A 1 43.97 -32.96 -57.74
N GLY A 2 42.92 -32.24 -58.09
CA GLY A 2 41.49 -32.29 -57.79
C GLY A 2 40.97 -30.89 -58.15
N ALA A 3 40.00 -30.82 -59.08
CA ALA A 3 39.27 -29.65 -59.61
C ALA A 3 40.05 -28.58 -60.42
N LYS A 4 39.78 -28.59 -61.73
CA LYS A 4 40.13 -27.59 -62.75
C LYS A 4 39.05 -26.49 -62.84
N LYS A 5 39.54 -25.25 -63.02
CA LYS A 5 39.13 -24.14 -63.90
C LYS A 5 37.86 -24.30 -64.79
N GLU A 6 37.13 -23.17 -64.91
CA GLU A 6 36.29 -22.68 -66.03
C GLU A 6 34.75 -22.91 -66.07
N GLN A 7 34.05 -21.89 -66.60
CA GLN A 7 32.65 -21.81 -67.13
C GLN A 7 31.58 -21.43 -66.06
N LEU A 8 31.17 -20.18 -65.83
CA LEU A 8 30.51 -19.18 -66.70
C LEU A 8 29.42 -19.73 -67.65
N GLY A 9 28.19 -19.29 -67.38
CA GLY A 9 27.13 -19.14 -68.36
C GLY A 9 26.10 -20.26 -68.35
N SER A 10 24.84 -19.93 -68.03
CA SER A 10 23.72 -20.16 -68.95
C SER A 10 22.36 -19.81 -68.30
N VAL A 11 21.74 -18.76 -68.86
CA VAL A 11 20.30 -18.69 -69.22
C VAL A 11 19.33 -18.50 -68.04
N ILE A 12 18.84 -17.29 -67.73
CA ILE A 12 17.89 -16.47 -68.52
C ILE A 12 16.77 -17.34 -69.12
N GLY A 13 15.86 -17.78 -68.26
CA GLY A 13 14.62 -18.45 -68.64
C GLY A 13 13.41 -17.67 -68.14
N SER A 14 12.93 -16.78 -68.99
CA SER A 14 11.51 -16.44 -69.19
C SER A 14 10.67 -15.93 -68.01
N ALA A 15 10.35 -14.64 -68.15
CA ALA A 15 9.08 -14.06 -67.75
C ALA A 15 7.89 -14.93 -68.18
N MET A 16 6.92 -15.14 -67.28
CA MET A 16 5.52 -15.30 -67.65
C MET A 16 4.63 -14.83 -66.48
N SER A 17 4.01 -13.67 -66.71
CA SER A 17 2.61 -13.36 -66.43
C SER A 17 1.95 -14.05 -65.23
N GLY A 18 1.59 -13.24 -64.23
CA GLY A 18 0.76 -13.67 -63.11
C GLY A 18 0.37 -12.51 -62.21
N THR A 19 -0.18 -11.44 -62.77
CA THR A 19 -0.92 -10.41 -62.00
C THR A 19 -2.15 -11.08 -61.39
N SER A 20 -2.01 -11.56 -60.16
CA SER A 20 -3.10 -12.12 -59.37
C SER A 20 -3.68 -11.05 -58.47
N ALA A 21 -4.99 -10.81 -58.57
CA ALA A 21 -5.75 -9.86 -57.76
C ALA A 21 -5.73 -10.15 -56.23
N SER A 22 -5.08 -11.23 -55.79
CA SER A 22 -4.84 -11.55 -54.37
C SER A 22 -3.85 -10.63 -53.67
N ASP A 23 -2.91 -10.03 -54.40
CA ASP A 23 -1.89 -9.15 -53.81
C ASP A 23 -2.43 -7.74 -53.52
N ILE A 24 -3.55 -7.36 -54.17
CA ILE A 24 -4.19 -6.06 -53.97
C ILE A 24 -5.00 -6.04 -52.66
N LEU A 25 -5.56 -7.18 -52.21
CA LEU A 25 -6.35 -7.23 -50.97
C LEU A 25 -5.49 -7.26 -49.69
N THR A 26 -4.22 -7.63 -49.79
CA THR A 26 -3.32 -7.72 -48.63
C THR A 26 -2.64 -6.38 -48.29
N LEU A 27 -2.56 -5.44 -49.23
CA LEU A 27 -1.98 -4.11 -49.00
C LEU A 27 -2.89 -3.15 -48.22
N THR A 28 -4.21 -3.38 -48.18
CA THR A 28 -5.17 -2.47 -47.51
C THR A 28 -5.38 -2.77 -46.02
N ALA A 29 -5.06 -3.99 -45.54
CA ALA A 29 -5.16 -4.32 -44.11
C ALA A 29 -4.09 -3.61 -43.25
N SER A 30 -2.89 -3.39 -43.80
CA SER A 30 -1.77 -2.77 -43.09
C SER A 30 -1.95 -1.27 -42.83
N ALA A 31 -2.59 -0.54 -43.75
CA ALA A 31 -2.73 0.91 -43.63
C ALA A 31 -3.76 1.36 -42.57
N ASN A 32 -4.79 0.56 -42.27
CA ASN A 32 -5.85 0.95 -41.33
C ASN A 32 -5.51 0.68 -39.85
N ALA A 33 -4.38 0.02 -39.56
CA ALA A 33 -3.86 -0.14 -38.20
C ALA A 33 -3.01 1.05 -37.72
N SER A 34 -2.74 2.04 -38.59
CA SER A 34 -1.89 3.21 -38.27
C SER A 34 -2.66 4.41 -37.69
N LEU A 35 -3.98 4.50 -37.88
CA LEU A 35 -4.78 5.71 -37.55
C LEU A 35 -5.66 5.61 -36.29
N ARG A 36 -5.42 4.61 -35.42
CA ARG A 36 -6.04 4.54 -34.07
C ARG A 36 -5.03 4.52 -32.92
N GLY A 37 -3.77 4.87 -33.19
CA GLY A 37 -2.72 4.99 -32.17
C GLY A 37 -2.39 6.44 -31.74
N ALA A 38 -3.13 7.45 -32.22
CA ALA A 38 -2.84 8.87 -31.95
C ALA A 38 -3.79 9.53 -30.93
N GLY A 39 -4.80 8.82 -30.44
CA GLY A 39 -5.81 9.34 -29.50
C GLY A 39 -5.64 8.90 -28.04
N THR A 40 -4.65 8.06 -27.72
CA THR A 40 -4.49 7.42 -26.39
C THR A 40 -3.13 7.73 -25.73
N LEU A 41 -2.46 8.79 -26.15
CA LEU A 41 -1.27 9.35 -25.48
C LEU A 41 -1.46 10.85 -25.20
N LYS A 42 -2.62 11.23 -24.68
CA LYS A 42 -2.89 12.56 -24.13
C LYS A 42 -3.70 12.45 -22.84
N ALA A 43 -3.16 11.73 -21.85
CA ALA A 43 -3.77 11.67 -20.53
C ALA A 43 -2.79 11.47 -19.36
N ARG A 44 -1.47 11.66 -19.57
CA ARG A 44 -0.50 11.81 -18.46
C ARG A 44 0.62 12.76 -18.86
N THR A 45 0.24 13.99 -19.18
CA THR A 45 1.16 15.14 -19.07
C THR A 45 0.93 15.75 -17.71
N GLU A 46 1.53 15.18 -16.67
CA GLU A 46 2.08 15.98 -15.58
C GLU A 46 3.02 15.16 -14.70
N CYS A 47 4.15 15.80 -14.39
CA CYS A 47 5.20 15.39 -13.46
C CYS A 47 6.07 14.19 -13.88
N LYS A 48 7.09 14.48 -14.69
CA LYS A 48 8.36 13.76 -14.61
C LYS A 48 9.52 14.75 -14.55
N ASN A 49 9.94 15.01 -13.32
CA ASN A 49 11.23 15.61 -13.03
C ASN A 49 12.34 14.69 -13.54
N ARG A 50 12.95 15.13 -14.64
CA ARG A 50 14.35 15.03 -15.05
C ARG A 50 15.27 14.05 -14.28
N SER A 51 15.62 12.98 -15.01
CA SER A 51 16.92 12.30 -15.20
C SER A 51 17.83 11.93 -14.01
N ILE A 52 18.34 10.70 -14.03
CA ILE A 52 19.76 10.36 -14.30
C ILE A 52 19.83 8.90 -14.78
N GLY A 53 20.73 8.62 -15.74
CA GLY A 53 20.79 7.39 -16.52
C GLY A 53 21.28 6.14 -15.78
N GLY A 54 20.81 5.00 -16.27
CA GLY A 54 21.13 3.64 -15.85
C GLY A 54 20.06 2.72 -16.44
N ALA A 55 20.46 1.57 -16.99
CA ALA A 55 19.60 0.62 -17.70
C ALA A 55 18.26 0.31 -16.99
N PRO A 56 17.19 -0.08 -17.72
CA PRO A 56 15.93 -0.46 -17.10
C PRO A 56 16.12 -1.79 -16.37
N ILE A 57 16.49 -1.71 -15.09
CA ILE A 57 16.40 -2.83 -14.16
C ILE A 57 14.91 -2.99 -13.91
N LEU A 58 14.36 -4.11 -14.38
CA LEU A 58 12.99 -4.52 -14.11
C LEU A 58 12.81 -4.54 -12.58
N PRO A 59 11.81 -3.82 -12.01
CA PRO A 59 11.47 -3.98 -10.61
C PRO A 59 11.04 -5.44 -10.42
N ILE A 60 11.77 -6.16 -9.58
CA ILE A 60 11.30 -7.41 -9.01
C ILE A 60 10.06 -7.02 -8.21
N GLU A 61 8.91 -7.46 -8.70
CA GLU A 61 7.60 -7.14 -8.18
C GLU A 61 7.41 -7.93 -6.87
N ASP A 62 7.93 -7.38 -5.77
CA ASP A 62 7.51 -7.80 -4.43
C ASP A 62 6.14 -7.17 -4.19
N ASN A 63 5.13 -8.03 -4.07
CA ASN A 63 3.72 -7.70 -4.20
C ASN A 63 3.16 -7.04 -2.92
N ASN A 64 3.90 -6.09 -2.34
CA ASN A 64 3.49 -5.26 -1.20
C ASN A 64 4.08 -3.82 -1.24
N ASP A 65 4.55 -3.34 -2.40
CA ASP A 65 5.07 -1.97 -2.57
C ASP A 65 3.96 -0.94 -2.90
N LEU A 66 2.87 -0.94 -2.15
CA LEU A 66 2.10 0.30 -2.03
C LEU A 66 2.75 1.13 -0.92
N PRO A 67 3.19 2.37 -1.19
CA PRO A 67 3.78 3.21 -0.16
C PRO A 67 2.77 3.33 0.99
N PHE A 68 3.24 3.13 2.23
CA PHE A 68 2.42 3.31 3.42
C PHE A 68 1.72 4.68 3.36
N GLU A 69 0.44 4.67 3.00
CA GLU A 69 -0.36 5.88 2.85
C GLU A 69 -0.79 6.34 4.25
N PHE A 70 0.13 6.97 4.99
CA PHE A 70 -0.10 7.39 6.37
C PHE A 70 -1.41 8.16 6.54
N GLU A 71 -1.74 9.04 5.61
CA GLU A 71 -2.97 9.85 5.66
C GLU A 71 -4.24 9.01 5.52
N LYS A 72 -4.21 7.99 4.66
CA LYS A 72 -5.30 7.04 4.46
C LYS A 72 -5.46 6.15 5.70
N CYS A 73 -4.36 5.61 6.22
CA CYS A 73 -4.38 4.80 7.43
C CYS A 73 -4.85 5.63 8.64
N ARG A 74 -4.42 6.88 8.75
CA ARG A 74 -4.93 7.84 9.73
C ARG A 74 -6.43 8.05 9.62
N SER A 75 -6.96 8.19 8.40
CA SER A 75 -8.41 8.30 8.16
C SER A 75 -9.16 7.04 8.60
N ILE A 76 -8.59 5.85 8.37
CA ILE A 76 -9.15 4.57 8.83
C ILE A 76 -9.25 4.54 10.37
N LEU A 77 -8.16 4.89 11.06
CA LEU A 77 -8.15 4.93 12.53
C LEU A 77 -9.10 5.99 13.09
N ALA A 78 -9.27 7.12 12.41
CA ALA A 78 -10.17 8.20 12.82
C ALA A 78 -11.66 7.82 12.65
N LYS A 79 -12.01 7.08 11.59
CA LYS A 79 -13.35 6.48 11.42
C LYS A 79 -13.66 5.51 12.55
N GLY A 80 -12.64 4.75 12.96
CA GLY A 80 -12.71 3.79 14.04
C GLY A 80 -13.22 2.42 13.61
N ALA A 81 -13.06 1.45 14.49
CA ALA A 81 -13.50 0.08 14.34
C ALA A 81 -14.14 -0.42 15.64
N GLU A 82 -14.98 -1.45 15.55
CA GLU A 82 -15.47 -2.15 16.74
C GLU A 82 -14.43 -3.20 17.12
N LEU A 83 -13.78 -3.00 18.25
CA LEU A 83 -12.72 -3.87 18.74
C LEU A 83 -13.03 -4.32 20.15
N ALA A 84 -12.54 -5.50 20.49
CA ALA A 84 -12.48 -5.93 21.87
C ALA A 84 -11.41 -5.11 22.61
N VAL A 85 -11.77 -4.59 23.77
CA VAL A 85 -10.90 -3.72 24.57
C VAL A 85 -10.80 -4.24 25.99
N GLU A 86 -9.57 -4.49 26.43
CA GLU A 86 -9.24 -4.69 27.83
C GLU A 86 -8.93 -3.33 28.47
N THR A 87 -9.74 -2.96 29.46
CA THR A 87 -9.54 -1.74 30.25
C THR A 87 -8.57 -1.97 31.40
N PRO A 88 -7.96 -0.92 31.98
CA PRO A 88 -7.05 -1.07 33.12
C PRO A 88 -7.71 -1.69 34.37
N ASP A 89 -9.05 -1.68 34.44
CA ASP A 89 -9.84 -2.35 35.47
C ASP A 89 -9.93 -3.88 35.27
N GLY A 90 -9.25 -4.44 34.25
CA GLY A 90 -9.33 -5.84 33.85
C GLY A 90 -10.62 -6.24 33.13
N LYS A 91 -11.49 -5.28 32.82
CA LYS A 91 -12.75 -5.56 32.11
C LYS A 91 -12.51 -5.63 30.61
N TYR A 92 -12.92 -6.75 30.01
CA TYR A 92 -12.92 -6.99 28.57
C TYR A 92 -14.30 -6.68 27.98
N MET A 93 -14.36 -5.81 26.96
CA MET A 93 -15.63 -5.42 26.34
C MET A 93 -15.45 -4.89 24.92
N VAL A 94 -16.43 -5.15 24.04
CA VAL A 94 -16.45 -4.59 22.69
C VAL A 94 -16.83 -3.11 22.72
N ARG A 95 -16.00 -2.27 22.12
CA ARG A 95 -16.23 -0.81 22.02
C ARG A 95 -15.93 -0.34 20.61
N SER A 96 -16.57 0.76 20.22
CA SER A 96 -16.13 1.54 19.07
C SER A 96 -14.87 2.30 19.48
N VAL A 97 -13.76 1.96 18.85
CA VAL A 97 -12.43 2.51 19.09
C VAL A 97 -12.06 3.39 17.92
N SER A 98 -11.60 4.61 18.16
CA SER A 98 -10.93 5.42 17.14
C SER A 98 -9.72 6.11 17.70
N ILE A 99 -8.74 6.38 16.85
CA ILE A 99 -7.50 7.06 17.23
C ILE A 99 -7.29 8.24 16.30
N VAL A 100 -7.00 9.40 16.88
CA VAL A 100 -6.74 10.63 16.12
C VAL A 100 -5.48 11.31 16.64
N LEU A 101 -4.78 12.01 15.74
CA LEU A 101 -3.76 12.97 16.12
C LEU A 101 -4.43 14.33 16.28
N ASP A 102 -4.36 14.92 17.48
CA ASP A 102 -4.91 16.23 17.79
C ASP A 102 -4.01 17.37 17.30
N GLY A 103 -4.52 18.61 17.30
CA GLY A 103 -3.79 19.82 16.87
C GLY A 103 -2.52 20.10 17.68
N GLU A 104 -2.46 19.63 18.93
CA GLU A 104 -1.26 19.69 19.78
C GLU A 104 -0.27 18.53 19.51
N SER A 105 -0.45 17.80 18.42
CA SER A 105 0.30 16.56 18.09
C SER A 105 0.15 15.47 19.15
N LYS A 106 -0.93 15.44 19.92
CA LYS A 106 -1.22 14.37 20.90
C LYS A 106 -1.99 13.24 20.25
N VAL A 107 -1.63 12.00 20.54
CA VAL A 107 -2.35 10.83 20.06
C VAL A 107 -3.51 10.54 21.00
N ILE A 108 -4.74 10.70 20.52
CA ILE A 108 -5.96 10.58 21.32
C ILE A 108 -6.70 9.29 20.95
N LEU A 109 -6.81 8.38 21.90
CA LEU A 109 -7.65 7.19 21.84
C LEU A 109 -9.07 7.56 22.31
N LYS A 110 -10.06 7.29 21.47
CA LYS A 110 -11.48 7.52 21.74
C LYS A 110 -12.20 6.18 21.84
N LEU A 111 -12.83 5.93 22.99
CA LEU A 111 -13.61 4.73 23.27
C LEU A 111 -15.08 5.10 23.45
N ARG A 112 -15.96 4.51 22.63
CA ARG A 112 -17.41 4.70 22.70
C ARG A 112 -18.12 3.38 22.99
N LYS A 113 -19.11 3.39 23.88
CA LYS A 113 -19.98 2.22 24.09
C LYS A 113 -20.96 2.11 22.93
N LEU A 114 -21.11 0.92 22.35
CA LEU A 114 -21.91 0.69 21.13
C LEU A 114 -23.38 1.12 21.25
N ARG A 115 -24.01 0.90 22.41
CA ARG A 115 -25.44 1.18 22.63
C ARG A 115 -25.75 2.58 23.19
N LEU A 116 -24.74 3.42 23.42
CA LEU A 116 -24.90 4.68 24.11
C LEU A 116 -24.24 5.83 23.33
N LEU A 117 -25.08 6.66 22.71
CA LEU A 117 -24.66 7.82 21.91
C LEU A 117 -23.82 8.84 22.70
N LYS A 118 -24.01 8.95 24.02
CA LYS A 118 -23.35 9.96 24.87
C LYS A 118 -22.08 9.49 25.57
N SER A 119 -21.81 8.20 25.64
CA SER A 119 -20.65 7.70 26.41
C SER A 119 -19.40 7.62 25.55
N LYS A 120 -18.56 8.63 25.67
CA LYS A 120 -17.24 8.72 25.03
C LYS A 120 -16.20 8.90 26.12
N LYS A 121 -15.18 8.04 26.15
CA LYS A 121 -13.98 8.21 26.97
C LYS A 121 -12.83 8.54 26.03
N GLU A 122 -12.05 9.55 26.36
CA GLU A 122 -10.86 9.94 25.60
C GLU A 122 -9.62 9.77 26.49
N CYS A 123 -8.56 9.21 25.93
CA CYS A 123 -7.30 8.97 26.61
C CYS A 123 -6.15 9.44 25.72
N ILE A 124 -5.07 9.94 26.31
CA ILE A 124 -3.85 10.27 25.58
C ILE A 124 -2.98 9.02 25.56
N VAL A 125 -2.59 8.57 24.38
CA VAL A 125 -1.66 7.47 24.18
C VAL A 125 -0.24 8.02 24.33
N LEU A 126 0.53 7.39 25.22
CA LEU A 126 1.91 7.77 25.53
C LEU A 126 2.90 6.82 24.85
N ASP A 127 2.57 5.53 24.81
CA ASP A 127 3.43 4.50 24.25
C ASP A 127 2.60 3.31 23.73
N GLN A 128 3.22 2.50 22.88
CA GLN A 128 2.62 1.31 22.29
C GLN A 128 3.60 0.15 22.28
N HIS A 129 3.10 -1.04 22.61
CA HIS A 129 3.77 -2.31 22.34
C HIS A 129 2.79 -3.36 21.79
N ALA A 130 3.35 -4.44 21.26
CA ALA A 130 2.59 -5.56 20.71
C ALA A 130 2.71 -6.79 21.59
N GLU A 131 1.58 -7.45 21.84
CA GLU A 131 1.51 -8.76 22.48
C GLU A 131 0.88 -9.75 21.49
N LEU A 132 1.41 -10.98 21.48
CA LEU A 132 0.87 -12.09 20.70
C LEU A 132 0.38 -13.16 21.66
N TYR A 133 -0.76 -13.76 21.37
CA TYR A 133 -1.21 -14.96 22.06
C TYR A 133 -1.64 -16.02 21.04
N ARG A 134 -1.69 -17.28 21.49
CA ARG A 134 -2.28 -18.36 20.72
C ARG A 134 -3.60 -18.69 21.36
N ASP A 135 -4.64 -18.79 20.54
CA ASP A 135 -5.93 -19.26 21.01
C ASP A 135 -5.79 -20.74 21.43
N PRO A 136 -6.01 -21.10 22.71
CA PRO A 136 -5.92 -22.49 23.15
C PRO A 136 -6.97 -23.42 22.52
N GLU A 137 -8.01 -22.88 21.87
CA GLU A 137 -9.06 -23.65 21.19
C GLU A 137 -8.77 -23.93 19.71
N ALA A 138 -7.71 -23.38 19.13
CA ALA A 138 -7.35 -23.58 17.73
C ALA A 138 -6.61 -24.92 17.49
N GLU A 139 -7.13 -25.73 16.57
CA GLU A 139 -6.63 -27.10 16.31
C GLU A 139 -5.32 -27.14 15.48
N GLU A 140 -4.85 -26.04 14.88
CA GLU A 140 -3.63 -26.01 14.04
C GLU A 140 -2.79 -24.71 14.11
N THR A 141 -1.57 -24.80 13.57
CA THR A 141 -0.35 -24.01 13.84
C THR A 141 -0.31 -22.55 13.38
N THR A 142 -1.43 -21.92 13.03
CA THR A 142 -1.45 -20.58 12.39
C THR A 142 -2.26 -19.50 13.10
N ASP A 143 -3.01 -19.80 14.15
CA ASP A 143 -3.91 -18.82 14.77
C ASP A 143 -3.19 -17.99 15.85
N THR A 144 -2.20 -17.22 15.40
CA THR A 144 -1.55 -16.21 16.24
C THR A 144 -2.44 -14.98 16.28
N CYS A 145 -2.99 -14.68 17.44
CA CYS A 145 -3.80 -13.49 17.65
C CYS A 145 -2.93 -12.29 18.04
N TYR A 146 -3.37 -11.11 17.62
CA TYR A 146 -2.60 -9.87 17.75
C TYR A 146 -3.28 -8.90 18.72
N VAL A 147 -2.53 -8.46 19.73
CA VAL A 147 -2.99 -7.48 20.71
C VAL A 147 -2.09 -6.26 20.66
N ILE A 148 -2.71 -5.09 20.46
CA ILE A 148 -2.03 -3.81 20.59
C ILE A 148 -2.23 -3.32 22.01
N VAL A 149 -1.13 -3.16 22.74
CA VAL A 149 -1.17 -2.62 24.09
C VAL A 149 -0.76 -1.16 24.07
N LEU A 150 -1.64 -0.31 24.59
CA LEU A 150 -1.48 1.13 24.64
C LEU A 150 -1.29 1.57 26.08
N THR A 151 -0.15 2.19 26.35
CA THR A 151 0.06 2.89 27.62
C THR A 151 -0.57 4.26 27.50
N THR A 152 -1.58 4.54 28.34
CA THR A 152 -2.30 5.81 28.32
C THR A 152 -2.17 6.54 29.66
N ASN A 153 -2.56 7.82 29.68
CA ASN A 153 -2.64 8.61 30.92
C ASN A 153 -3.65 8.07 31.96
N PHE A 154 -4.51 7.11 31.57
CA PHE A 154 -5.46 6.44 32.46
C PHE A 154 -5.07 4.98 32.76
N GLY A 155 -3.84 4.58 32.42
CA GLY A 155 -3.36 3.21 32.55
C GLY A 155 -3.31 2.47 31.22
N THR A 156 -3.05 1.17 31.29
CA THR A 156 -2.87 0.31 30.13
C THR A 156 -4.22 -0.09 29.54
N ILE A 157 -4.35 0.03 28.22
CA ILE A 157 -5.53 -0.39 27.47
C ILE A 157 -5.05 -1.34 26.37
N LYS A 158 -5.66 -2.53 26.28
CA LYS A 158 -5.35 -3.49 25.21
C LYS A 158 -6.45 -3.47 24.16
N LEU A 159 -6.05 -3.43 22.88
CA LEU A 159 -6.92 -3.55 21.73
C LEU A 159 -6.67 -4.90 21.09
N ASP A 160 -7.68 -5.75 21.11
CA ASP A 160 -7.60 -7.08 20.54
C ASP A 160 -8.02 -7.04 19.07
N MET A 161 -7.10 -7.48 18.20
CA MET A 161 -7.29 -7.55 16.75
C MET A 161 -7.61 -8.98 16.30
N VAL A 162 -7.68 -9.94 17.23
CA VAL A 162 -7.94 -11.35 16.95
C VAL A 162 -6.91 -11.85 15.91
N ASP A 163 -7.34 -12.54 14.87
CA ASP A 163 -6.53 -13.09 13.78
C ASP A 163 -6.33 -12.11 12.60
N ASP A 164 -6.84 -10.87 12.69
CA ASP A 164 -6.73 -9.87 11.62
C ASP A 164 -5.35 -9.18 11.62
N TYR A 165 -4.37 -9.87 11.03
CA TYR A 165 -3.02 -9.34 10.85
C TYR A 165 -2.98 -8.01 10.08
N LEU A 166 -3.85 -7.82 9.08
CA LEU A 166 -3.85 -6.60 8.27
C LEU A 166 -4.37 -5.41 9.06
N CYS A 167 -5.43 -5.61 9.86
CA CYS A 167 -5.92 -4.61 10.80
C CYS A 167 -4.85 -4.29 11.85
N TYR A 168 -4.26 -5.31 12.49
CA TYR A 168 -3.17 -5.13 13.43
C TYR A 168 -2.01 -4.32 12.83
N LYS A 169 -1.49 -4.73 11.67
CA LYS A 169 -0.37 -4.06 11.00
C LYS A 169 -0.71 -2.61 10.68
N THR A 170 -1.92 -2.35 10.16
CA THR A 170 -2.38 -1.00 9.82
C THR A 170 -2.46 -0.12 11.07
N TRP A 171 -3.10 -0.62 12.13
CA TRP A 171 -3.28 0.13 13.38
C TRP A 171 -1.96 0.34 14.10
N ALA A 172 -1.18 -0.71 14.31
CA ALA A 172 0.11 -0.63 14.99
C ALA A 172 1.06 0.35 14.30
N THR A 173 1.26 0.19 12.99
CA THR A 173 2.15 1.06 12.22
C THR A 173 1.69 2.52 12.28
N THR A 174 0.38 2.76 12.12
CA THR A 174 -0.15 4.14 12.12
C THR A 174 -0.02 4.81 13.48
N ILE A 175 -0.33 4.10 14.57
CA ILE A 175 -0.19 4.62 15.94
C ILE A 175 1.28 4.93 16.24
N HIS A 176 2.18 4.03 15.88
CA HIS A 176 3.62 4.24 16.04
C HIS A 176 4.09 5.50 15.31
N HIS A 177 3.69 5.68 14.05
CA HIS A 177 3.99 6.88 13.28
C HIS A 177 3.41 8.15 13.95
N MET A 178 2.18 8.11 14.46
CA MET A 178 1.59 9.24 15.18
C MET A 178 2.36 9.60 16.47
N LEU A 179 2.82 8.61 17.22
CA LEU A 179 3.64 8.81 18.43
C LEU A 179 5.00 9.41 18.10
N MET A 180 5.64 8.97 17.01
CA MET A 180 6.89 9.55 16.52
C MET A 180 6.75 11.04 16.14
N LEU A 181 5.62 11.41 15.53
CA LEU A 181 5.31 12.82 15.23
C LEU A 181 5.09 13.62 16.53
N SER A 182 4.42 13.04 17.53
CA SER A 182 4.18 13.66 18.83
C SER A 182 5.48 14.00 19.57
N THR A 183 6.41 13.03 19.64
CA THR A 183 7.70 13.23 20.30
C THR A 183 8.57 14.26 19.56
N SER A 184 8.53 14.27 18.24
CA SER A 184 9.24 15.27 17.43
C SER A 184 8.74 16.69 17.72
N TYR A 185 7.42 16.89 17.82
CA TYR A 185 6.83 18.20 18.13
C TYR A 185 7.24 18.73 19.52
N THR A 186 7.27 17.86 20.54
CA THR A 186 7.72 18.27 21.89
C THR A 186 9.17 18.70 21.93
N LYS A 187 10.05 18.05 21.15
CA LYS A 187 11.46 18.47 21.02
C LYS A 187 11.61 19.86 20.39
N TYR A 188 10.81 20.19 19.37
CA TYR A 188 10.85 21.51 18.76
C TYR A 188 10.29 22.60 19.68
N GLN A 189 9.22 22.36 20.43
CA GLN A 189 8.72 23.34 21.40
C GLN A 189 9.73 23.61 22.54
N LEU A 190 10.47 22.60 22.99
CA LEU A 190 11.52 22.79 24.00
C LEU A 190 12.72 23.60 23.48
N GLN A 191 12.98 23.60 22.16
CA GLN A 191 14.05 24.40 21.56
C GLN A 191 13.69 25.88 21.39
N PHE A 192 12.39 26.21 21.37
CA PHE A 192 11.90 27.58 21.22
C PHE A 192 10.90 27.90 22.33
N PRO A 193 11.36 28.20 23.56
CA PRO A 193 10.47 28.75 24.57
C PRO A 193 9.89 30.07 24.04
N LYS A 194 8.56 30.19 24.09
CA LYS A 194 7.86 31.43 23.78
C LYS A 194 8.32 32.51 24.77
N ASN A 195 9.01 33.53 24.26
CA ASN A 195 9.28 34.78 24.97
C ASN A 195 8.00 35.58 25.19
#